data_AF-A0A150P6N8-F1
#
_entry.id   AF-A0A150P6N8-F1
#
_cell.length_a   1.000
_cell.length_b   1.000
_cell.length_c   1.000
_cell.angle_alpha   90.00
_cell.angle_beta   90.00
_cell.angle_gamma   90.00
#
_symmetry.space_group_name_H-M   'P 1'
#
loop_
_entity.id
_entity.type
_entity.pdbx_description
1 polymer ?
#
loop_
_entity_poly.entity_id
_entity_poly.type
_entity_poly.pdbx_seq_one_letter_code
_entity_poly.pdbx_strand_id
1 'polypeptide(L)'
;MAEVQQEVVVHNALTRNALTRNALTRNALTRNALTRNALTRNALMGNSFTKEALRDPESRELLSFIVSCALPEGESFDVDVGRKSYTFSGELGLAPEWGKSRGSCDETCQEWVSACLLARVNYWGEHVTISLRGQNDALSSTKREREKYDVPEATYFGNVFQDTQRRFACLAPGKRSIPRVCGNSLDDCVVDVVGDCNDVCDGPRHDGSFLHCRDREPLFELPCGTRIFPPRTDRYKSSVTVFLE
;
A
#
# COMPACT_ATOMS: atom_id res chain seq x y z
N MET A 1 -12.97 28.38 13.47
CA MET A 1 -13.67 27.11 13.20
C MET A 1 -12.59 26.06 13.12
N ALA A 2 -12.54 25.13 14.08
CA ALA A 2 -11.52 24.10 14.10
C ALA A 2 -11.93 23.00 13.11
N GLU A 3 -11.25 22.90 11.98
CA GLU A 3 -11.26 21.66 11.21
C GLU A 3 -10.53 20.62 12.06
N VAL A 4 -11.28 19.63 12.53
CA VAL A 4 -10.67 18.39 13.02
C VAL A 4 -10.13 17.68 11.78
N GLN A 5 -8.96 18.09 11.33
CA GLN A 5 -8.17 17.34 10.36
C GLN A 5 -7.64 16.12 11.10
N GLN A 6 -8.15 14.96 10.74
CA GLN A 6 -7.75 13.67 11.31
C GLN A 6 -6.25 13.46 11.05
N GLU A 7 -5.48 13.12 12.09
CA GLU A 7 -4.08 12.72 11.91
C GLU A 7 -4.07 11.42 11.09
N VAL A 8 -3.31 11.37 9.99
CA VAL A 8 -3.24 10.17 9.13
C VAL A 8 -2.22 9.19 9.70
N VAL A 9 -2.56 8.75 10.90
CA VAL A 9 -1.71 7.99 11.79
C VAL A 9 -2.33 6.61 11.95
N VAL A 10 -1.64 5.61 11.39
CA VAL A 10 -2.22 4.27 11.22
C VAL A 10 -1.30 3.21 11.80
N HIS A 11 -1.87 2.05 12.13
CA HIS A 11 -1.09 0.90 12.57
C HIS A 11 -0.58 0.08 11.39
N ASN A 12 0.69 -0.34 11.44
CA ASN A 12 1.25 -1.30 10.51
C ASN A 12 1.22 -2.72 11.11
N ALA A 13 0.45 -3.62 10.53
CA ALA A 13 0.40 -5.02 10.96
C ALA A 13 0.24 -6.01 9.81
N LEU A 14 0.42 -5.57 8.56
CA LEU A 14 0.32 -6.48 7.42
C LEU A 14 1.55 -7.39 7.38
N THR A 15 1.34 -8.69 7.55
CA THR A 15 2.42 -9.67 7.56
C THR A 15 2.95 -9.94 6.14
N ARG A 16 4.23 -10.32 6.04
CA ARG A 16 4.85 -10.75 4.77
C ARG A 16 4.06 -11.89 4.11
N ASN A 17 3.57 -12.84 4.90
CA ASN A 17 2.81 -13.99 4.38
C ASN A 17 1.43 -13.56 3.87
N ALA A 18 0.75 -12.66 4.58
CA ALA A 18 -0.49 -12.06 4.09
C ALA A 18 -0.27 -11.23 2.82
N LEU A 19 0.89 -10.60 2.59
CA LEU A 19 1.12 -9.88 1.33
C LEU A 19 1.55 -10.79 0.16
N THR A 20 2.24 -11.91 0.41
CA THR A 20 2.95 -12.66 -0.67
C THR A 20 2.54 -14.12 -0.85
N ARG A 21 1.93 -14.76 0.14
CA ARG A 21 1.75 -16.23 0.17
C ARG A 21 0.35 -16.68 0.57
N ASN A 22 -0.68 -15.95 0.16
CA ASN A 22 -2.07 -16.25 0.52
C ASN A 22 -2.93 -16.64 -0.71
N ALA A 23 -4.13 -17.15 -0.45
CA ALA A 23 -5.05 -17.56 -1.51
C ALA A 23 -5.60 -16.39 -2.36
N LEU A 24 -5.75 -15.19 -1.79
CA LEU A 24 -6.18 -13.97 -2.49
C LEU A 24 -5.14 -13.54 -3.54
N THR A 25 -3.85 -13.55 -3.19
CA THR A 25 -2.74 -13.22 -4.12
C THR A 25 -2.57 -14.26 -5.21
N ARG A 26 -2.75 -15.56 -4.90
CA ARG A 26 -2.63 -16.63 -5.91
C ARG A 26 -3.80 -16.69 -6.91
N ASN A 27 -5.01 -16.32 -6.49
CA ASN A 27 -6.21 -16.60 -7.29
C ASN A 27 -7.07 -15.38 -7.65
N ALA A 28 -7.23 -14.40 -6.75
CA ALA A 28 -8.23 -13.35 -6.91
C ALA A 28 -7.63 -12.02 -7.40
N LEU A 29 -6.46 -11.65 -6.88
CA LEU A 29 -5.73 -10.45 -7.32
C LEU A 29 -5.22 -10.65 -8.76
N THR A 30 -4.51 -11.75 -9.01
CA THR A 30 -3.94 -12.12 -10.32
C THR A 30 -4.98 -12.47 -11.40
N ARG A 31 -6.28 -12.55 -11.06
CA ARG A 31 -7.34 -12.77 -12.06
C ARG A 31 -8.25 -11.56 -12.24
N ASN A 32 -7.85 -10.41 -11.71
CA ASN A 32 -8.66 -9.18 -11.70
C ASN A 32 -10.05 -9.36 -11.06
N ALA A 33 -10.23 -10.37 -10.22
CA ALA A 33 -11.51 -10.66 -9.58
C ALA A 33 -11.85 -9.59 -8.55
N LEU A 34 -10.84 -9.03 -7.86
CA LEU A 34 -11.04 -7.97 -6.89
C LEU A 34 -11.14 -6.59 -7.56
N THR A 35 -10.29 -6.29 -8.54
CA THR A 35 -10.19 -4.95 -9.17
C THR A 35 -11.37 -4.60 -10.06
N ARG A 36 -12.04 -5.60 -10.67
CA ARG A 36 -13.21 -5.40 -11.54
C ARG A 36 -14.54 -5.37 -10.80
N ASN A 37 -14.55 -5.66 -9.50
CA ASN A 37 -15.75 -5.74 -8.69
C ASN A 37 -15.69 -4.70 -7.57
N ALA A 38 -16.86 -4.22 -7.15
CA ALA A 38 -16.94 -3.32 -6.02
C ALA A 38 -16.49 -4.01 -4.72
N LEU A 39 -15.85 -3.26 -3.81
CA LEU A 39 -15.57 -3.72 -2.44
C LEU A 39 -16.86 -3.70 -1.60
N THR A 40 -17.78 -4.60 -1.94
CA THR A 40 -19.05 -4.80 -1.24
C THR A 40 -19.28 -6.27 -0.97
N ARG A 41 -20.03 -6.60 0.08
CA ARG A 41 -20.41 -7.98 0.40
C ARG A 41 -20.95 -8.74 -0.81
N ASN A 42 -21.91 -8.15 -1.54
CA ASN A 42 -22.58 -8.81 -2.65
C ASN A 42 -21.62 -9.12 -3.81
N ALA A 43 -20.75 -8.18 -4.17
CA ALA A 43 -19.81 -8.36 -5.27
C ALA A 43 -18.70 -9.36 -4.92
N LEU A 44 -18.17 -9.29 -3.69
CA LEU A 44 -17.13 -10.22 -3.22
C LEU A 44 -17.66 -11.65 -3.07
N MET A 45 -18.84 -11.82 -2.46
CA MET A 45 -19.44 -13.14 -2.23
C MET A 45 -20.13 -13.74 -3.46
N GLY A 46 -20.41 -12.91 -4.47
CA GLY A 46 -20.81 -13.36 -5.80
C GLY A 46 -19.67 -13.98 -6.62
N ASN A 47 -18.41 -13.75 -6.24
CA ASN A 47 -17.24 -14.30 -6.90
C ASN A 47 -16.73 -15.56 -6.18
N SER A 48 -16.70 -16.70 -6.87
CA SER A 48 -16.27 -17.98 -6.30
C SER A 48 -14.80 -18.00 -5.86
N PHE A 49 -13.91 -17.32 -6.58
CA PHE A 49 -12.49 -17.23 -6.22
C PHE A 49 -12.30 -16.44 -4.94
N THR A 50 -12.96 -15.28 -4.81
CA THR A 50 -12.90 -14.46 -3.59
C THR A 50 -13.50 -15.21 -2.41
N LYS A 51 -14.68 -15.82 -2.59
CA LYS A 51 -15.34 -16.61 -1.54
C LYS A 51 -14.47 -17.75 -1.03
N GLU A 52 -13.78 -18.48 -1.91
CA GLU A 52 -12.88 -19.55 -1.51
C GLU A 52 -11.63 -19.00 -0.83
N ALA A 53 -11.03 -17.93 -1.38
CA ALA A 53 -9.86 -17.28 -0.81
C ALA A 53 -10.12 -16.80 0.63
N LEU A 54 -11.31 -16.29 0.95
CA LEU A 54 -11.62 -15.79 2.29
C LEU A 54 -11.71 -16.89 3.37
N ARG A 55 -11.59 -18.17 3.03
CA ARG A 55 -11.39 -19.26 4.02
C ARG A 55 -9.99 -19.22 4.65
N ASP A 56 -9.02 -18.69 3.93
CA ASP A 56 -7.63 -18.50 4.36
C ASP A 56 -7.50 -17.26 5.28
N PRO A 57 -7.01 -17.39 6.53
CA PRO A 57 -6.82 -16.26 7.45
C PRO A 57 -5.97 -15.12 6.89
N GLU A 58 -4.89 -15.46 6.22
CA GLU A 58 -3.95 -14.52 5.61
C GLU A 58 -4.60 -13.73 4.46
N SER A 59 -5.55 -14.36 3.75
CA SER A 59 -6.35 -13.69 2.73
C SER A 59 -7.35 -12.69 3.34
N ARG A 60 -7.92 -13.00 4.52
CA ARG A 60 -8.77 -12.07 5.26
C ARG A 60 -7.97 -10.91 5.83
N GLU A 61 -6.76 -11.17 6.34
CA GLU A 61 -5.84 -10.11 6.78
C GLU A 61 -5.53 -9.15 5.64
N LEU A 62 -5.11 -9.67 4.48
CA LEU A 62 -4.86 -8.85 3.30
C LEU A 62 -6.10 -8.06 2.86
N LEU A 63 -7.28 -8.69 2.82
CA LEU A 63 -8.51 -7.98 2.47
C LEU A 63 -8.84 -6.87 3.48
N SER A 64 -8.60 -7.08 4.78
CA SER A 64 -8.78 -6.05 5.80
C SER A 64 -7.92 -4.82 5.53
N PHE A 65 -6.66 -5.01 5.16
CA PHE A 65 -5.78 -3.89 4.81
C PHE A 65 -6.13 -3.26 3.45
N ILE A 66 -6.60 -4.04 2.47
CA ILE A 66 -7.10 -3.48 1.20
C ILE A 66 -8.29 -2.56 1.47
N VAL A 67 -9.25 -3.02 2.28
CA VAL A 67 -10.46 -2.25 2.61
C VAL A 67 -10.11 -1.03 3.45
N SER A 68 -9.21 -1.14 4.44
CA SER A 68 -8.81 0.00 5.26
C SER A 68 -8.04 1.07 4.47
N CYS A 69 -7.22 0.67 3.50
CA CYS A 69 -6.56 1.60 2.59
C CYS A 69 -7.55 2.24 1.60
N ALA A 70 -8.47 1.46 1.03
CA ALA A 70 -9.32 1.90 -0.07
C ALA A 70 -10.52 2.73 0.40
N LEU A 71 -11.27 2.25 1.40
CA LEU A 71 -12.53 2.86 1.82
C LEU A 71 -12.31 3.88 2.95
N PRO A 72 -13.12 4.96 3.00
CA PRO A 72 -13.01 5.96 4.04
C PRO A 72 -13.50 5.43 5.39
N GLU A 73 -13.11 6.11 6.47
CA GLU A 73 -13.66 5.83 7.79
C GLU A 73 -15.21 5.87 7.78
N GLY A 74 -15.82 4.92 8.51
CA GLY A 74 -17.27 4.78 8.61
C GLY A 74 -17.89 3.87 7.54
N GLU A 75 -17.20 3.59 6.44
CA GLU A 75 -17.62 2.56 5.50
C GLU A 75 -17.15 1.18 5.94
N SER A 76 -18.06 0.20 5.94
CA SER A 76 -17.73 -1.19 6.29
C SER A 76 -18.73 -2.17 5.68
N PHE A 77 -18.34 -3.44 5.62
CA PHE A 77 -19.24 -4.53 5.25
C PHE A 77 -18.84 -5.83 5.94
N ASP A 78 -19.85 -6.68 6.15
CA ASP A 78 -19.68 -8.00 6.77
C ASP A 78 -19.68 -9.12 5.73
N VAL A 79 -18.83 -10.11 5.95
CA VAL A 79 -18.77 -11.33 5.15
C VAL A 79 -18.83 -12.57 6.04
N ASP A 80 -19.75 -13.46 5.71
CA ASP A 80 -19.86 -14.76 6.37
C ASP A 80 -18.95 -15.79 5.71
N VAL A 81 -18.02 -16.35 6.48
CA VAL A 81 -17.17 -17.47 6.07
C VAL A 81 -17.47 -18.66 6.98
N GLY A 82 -18.23 -19.62 6.44
CA GLY A 82 -18.72 -20.75 7.22
C GLY A 82 -19.75 -20.30 8.24
N ARG A 83 -19.43 -20.42 9.54
CA ARG A 83 -20.30 -20.01 10.66
C ARG A 83 -19.84 -18.72 11.36
N LYS A 84 -18.77 -18.10 10.87
CA LYS A 84 -18.21 -16.86 11.44
C LYS A 84 -18.45 -15.71 10.49
N SER A 85 -18.87 -14.57 11.05
CA SER A 85 -18.93 -13.30 10.34
C SER A 85 -17.64 -12.52 10.58
N TYR A 86 -17.14 -11.86 9.53
CA TYR A 86 -15.96 -11.01 9.54
C TYR A 86 -16.33 -9.64 8.99
N THR A 87 -16.03 -8.60 9.76
CA THR A 87 -16.24 -7.20 9.36
C THR A 87 -14.97 -6.64 8.75
N PHE A 88 -15.11 -6.00 7.59
CA PHE A 88 -14.03 -5.24 6.94
C PHE A 88 -14.39 -3.76 6.96
N SER A 89 -13.53 -2.93 7.54
CA SER A 89 -13.77 -1.50 7.76
C SER A 89 -12.76 -0.64 7.03
N GLY A 90 -13.25 0.43 6.41
CA GLY A 90 -12.46 1.50 5.83
C GLY A 90 -11.76 2.35 6.90
N GLU A 91 -10.74 3.08 6.49
CA GLU A 91 -9.95 3.97 7.34
C GLU A 91 -9.48 5.20 6.56
N LEU A 92 -8.68 5.00 5.50
CA LEU A 92 -8.03 6.11 4.79
C LEU A 92 -8.90 6.74 3.70
N GLY A 93 -9.59 5.92 2.90
CA GLY A 93 -10.34 6.44 1.75
C GLY A 93 -9.46 6.85 0.58
N LEU A 94 -8.43 6.07 0.24
CA LEU A 94 -7.59 6.33 -0.94
C LEU A 94 -8.29 6.02 -2.28
N ALA A 95 -9.33 5.19 -2.24
CA ALA A 95 -10.09 4.74 -3.41
C ALA A 95 -11.59 4.52 -3.05
N PRO A 96 -12.29 5.57 -2.59
CA PRO A 96 -13.68 5.46 -2.13
C PRO A 96 -14.64 5.02 -3.26
N GLU A 97 -14.29 5.28 -4.52
CA GLU A 97 -15.03 4.81 -5.68
C GLU A 97 -15.12 3.27 -5.78
N TRP A 98 -14.16 2.54 -5.21
CA TRP A 98 -14.15 1.09 -5.24
C TRP A 98 -15.26 0.48 -4.39
N GLY A 99 -15.68 1.15 -3.31
CA GLY A 99 -16.78 0.70 -2.43
C GLY A 99 -18.18 0.97 -2.98
N LYS A 100 -18.31 1.78 -4.03
CA LYS A 100 -19.61 2.19 -4.59
C LYS A 100 -20.28 1.05 -5.36
N SER A 101 -21.60 1.15 -5.53
CA SER A 101 -22.34 0.23 -6.41
C SER A 101 -21.77 0.28 -7.83
N ARG A 102 -21.37 -0.88 -8.37
CA ARG A 102 -20.65 -1.02 -9.66
C ARG A 102 -19.28 -0.31 -9.70
N GLY A 103 -18.72 0.01 -8.54
CA GLY A 103 -17.36 0.50 -8.40
C GLY A 103 -16.34 -0.53 -8.90
N SER A 104 -15.20 -0.01 -9.32
CA SER A 104 -14.03 -0.78 -9.76
C SER A 104 -12.78 0.00 -9.41
N CYS A 105 -11.66 -0.68 -9.30
CA CYS A 105 -10.37 -0.08 -9.02
C CYS A 105 -9.55 0.00 -10.31
N ASP A 106 -9.44 1.20 -10.87
CA ASP A 106 -8.57 1.46 -12.01
C ASP A 106 -7.08 1.42 -11.62
N GLU A 107 -6.18 1.72 -12.55
CA GLU A 107 -4.74 1.68 -12.29
C GLU A 107 -4.32 2.67 -11.19
N THR A 108 -4.89 3.87 -11.14
CA THR A 108 -4.53 4.87 -10.13
C THR A 108 -4.98 4.44 -8.74
N CYS A 109 -6.20 3.91 -8.64
CA CYS A 109 -6.72 3.28 -7.43
C CYS A 109 -5.80 2.14 -6.96
N GLN A 110 -5.42 1.25 -7.88
CA GLN A 110 -4.55 0.12 -7.57
C GLN A 110 -3.19 0.56 -7.06
N GLU A 111 -2.58 1.59 -7.67
CA GLU A 111 -1.29 2.13 -7.21
C GLU A 111 -1.40 2.75 -5.81
N TRP A 112 -2.45 3.53 -5.52
CA TRP A 112 -2.66 4.11 -4.18
C TRP A 112 -2.82 3.05 -3.10
N VAL A 113 -3.70 2.08 -3.35
CA VAL A 113 -3.93 0.98 -2.40
C VAL A 113 -2.66 0.16 -2.25
N SER A 114 -1.94 -0.12 -3.33
CA SER A 114 -0.65 -0.83 -3.28
C SER A 114 0.37 -0.10 -2.42
N ALA A 115 0.57 1.22 -2.64
CA ALA A 115 1.50 2.03 -1.86
C ALA A 115 1.15 2.00 -0.35
N CYS A 116 -0.13 2.10 -0.01
CA CYS A 116 -0.61 1.98 1.37
C CYS A 116 -0.35 0.59 1.98
N LEU A 117 -0.63 -0.49 1.24
CA LEU A 117 -0.37 -1.85 1.70
C LEU A 117 1.11 -2.07 2.00
N LEU A 118 1.98 -1.65 1.09
CA LEU A 118 3.43 -1.77 1.22
C LEU A 118 3.95 -0.95 2.40
N ALA A 119 3.45 0.28 2.57
CA ALA A 119 3.75 1.11 3.72
C ALA A 119 3.32 0.49 5.05
N ARG A 120 2.27 -0.35 5.07
CA ARG A 120 1.76 -1.01 6.28
C ARG A 120 2.35 -2.42 6.52
N VAL A 121 3.29 -2.86 5.69
CA VAL A 121 4.00 -4.12 5.94
C VAL A 121 4.78 -4.04 7.25
N ASN A 122 4.79 -5.15 7.96
CA ASN A 122 5.52 -5.29 9.20
C ASN A 122 6.21 -6.66 9.27
N TYR A 123 7.53 -6.66 9.23
CA TYR A 123 8.35 -7.87 9.28
C TYR A 123 8.30 -8.51 10.67
N TRP A 124 8.36 -7.71 11.74
CA TRP A 124 8.45 -8.19 13.12
C TRP A 124 7.08 -8.40 13.79
N GLY A 125 6.00 -7.95 13.16
CA GLY A 125 4.66 -7.96 13.75
C GLY A 125 4.48 -6.97 14.91
N GLU A 126 5.44 -6.05 15.10
CA GLU A 126 5.39 -5.02 16.14
C GLU A 126 4.53 -3.85 15.70
N HIS A 127 3.40 -3.61 16.35
CA HIS A 127 2.52 -2.50 15.99
C HIS A 127 3.22 -1.15 16.19
N VAL A 128 3.64 -0.51 15.10
CA VAL A 128 4.19 0.84 15.08
C VAL A 128 3.13 1.77 14.52
N THR A 129 3.02 2.92 15.16
CA THR A 129 2.16 4.00 14.70
C THR A 129 2.94 4.82 13.66
N ILE A 130 2.41 4.94 12.44
CA ILE A 130 3.11 5.58 11.31
C ILE A 130 2.28 6.72 10.71
N SER A 131 2.95 7.80 10.31
CA SER A 131 2.34 8.90 9.55
C SER A 131 2.49 8.61 8.05
N LEU A 132 1.37 8.48 7.34
CA LEU A 132 1.34 8.27 5.89
C LEU A 132 1.09 9.59 5.17
N ARG A 133 1.97 9.96 4.25
CA ARG A 133 1.87 11.23 3.50
C ARG A 133 1.99 11.01 2.00
N GLY A 134 1.23 11.78 1.24
CA GLY A 134 1.22 11.69 -0.22
C GLY A 134 0.34 12.76 -0.85
N GLN A 135 0.28 12.78 -2.18
CA GLN A 135 -0.52 13.77 -2.92
C GLN A 135 -2.04 13.57 -2.77
N ASN A 136 -2.50 12.36 -2.40
CA ASN A 136 -3.91 12.10 -2.20
C ASN A 136 -4.43 12.92 -1.00
N ASP A 137 -5.60 13.55 -1.15
CA ASP A 137 -6.21 14.38 -0.10
C ASP A 137 -6.47 13.59 1.20
N ALA A 138 -6.74 12.29 1.09
CA ALA A 138 -6.86 11.36 2.22
C ALA A 138 -5.58 11.19 3.04
N LEU A 139 -4.44 11.65 2.53
CA LEU A 139 -3.13 11.62 3.19
C LEU A 139 -2.66 13.02 3.63
N SER A 140 -3.58 13.98 3.69
CA SER A 140 -3.29 15.34 4.16
C SER A 140 -2.93 15.32 5.65
N SER A 141 -1.69 15.70 5.97
CA SER A 141 -1.20 15.74 7.35
C SER A 141 -1.39 17.12 7.98
N THR A 142 -1.58 17.14 9.30
CA THR A 142 -1.58 18.41 10.07
C THR A 142 -0.16 18.88 10.38
N LYS A 143 0.01 20.15 10.73
CA LYS A 143 1.32 20.65 11.20
C LYS A 143 1.82 19.88 12.44
N ARG A 144 0.91 19.59 13.37
CA ARG A 144 1.21 18.86 14.61
C ARG A 144 1.67 17.43 14.32
N GLU A 145 0.99 16.74 13.40
CA GLU A 145 1.41 15.41 12.95
C GLU A 145 2.81 15.45 12.35
N ARG A 146 3.11 16.46 11.52
CA ARG A 146 4.44 16.61 10.91
C ARG A 146 5.56 16.94 11.90
N GLU A 147 5.24 17.68 12.96
CA GLU A 147 6.18 17.96 14.05
C GLU A 147 6.41 16.74 14.95
N LYS A 148 5.41 15.85 15.08
CA LYS A 148 5.51 14.65 15.90
C LYS A 148 6.19 13.48 15.17
N TYR A 149 5.86 13.28 13.89
CA TYR A 149 6.42 12.23 13.04
C TYR A 149 7.41 12.86 12.07
N ASP A 150 8.62 13.17 12.53
CA ASP A 150 9.61 13.92 11.74
C ASP A 150 10.72 13.06 11.13
N VAL A 151 10.72 11.74 11.42
CA VAL A 151 11.73 10.81 10.92
C VAL A 151 11.25 10.14 9.63
N PRO A 152 11.75 10.53 8.43
CA PRO A 152 11.37 9.87 7.20
C PRO A 152 11.96 8.46 7.15
N GLU A 153 11.15 7.49 6.74
CA GLU A 153 11.54 6.09 6.60
C GLU A 153 11.85 5.75 5.14
N ALA A 154 10.81 5.77 4.30
CA ALA A 154 10.86 5.39 2.90
C ALA A 154 9.59 5.86 2.16
N THR A 155 9.64 5.83 0.83
CA THR A 155 8.46 6.00 -0.02
C THR A 155 8.15 4.70 -0.74
N TYR A 156 6.89 4.28 -0.65
CA TYR A 156 6.37 3.03 -1.19
C TYR A 156 5.47 3.31 -2.39
N PHE A 157 5.61 2.48 -3.43
CA PHE A 157 4.85 2.59 -4.68
C PHE A 157 4.87 1.28 -5.45
N GLY A 158 4.01 1.12 -6.45
CA GLY A 158 3.90 -0.10 -7.22
C GLY A 158 2.46 -0.48 -7.51
N ASN A 159 2.26 -1.72 -7.96
CA ASN A 159 0.95 -2.28 -8.19
C ASN A 159 0.95 -3.78 -7.84
N VAL A 160 0.35 -4.13 -6.70
CA VAL A 160 0.27 -5.52 -6.19
C VAL A 160 -0.88 -6.32 -6.83
N PHE A 161 -1.72 -5.65 -7.64
CA PHE A 161 -2.88 -6.25 -8.31
C PHE A 161 -2.55 -6.76 -9.72
N GLN A 162 -1.37 -6.44 -10.26
CA GLN A 162 -0.90 -6.98 -11.54
C GLN A 162 -0.45 -8.44 -11.42
N ASP A 163 -0.55 -9.19 -12.53
CA ASP A 163 -0.10 -10.58 -12.63
C ASP A 163 1.37 -10.73 -12.21
N THR A 164 2.21 -9.81 -12.67
CA THR A 164 3.56 -9.61 -12.13
C THR A 164 3.48 -8.50 -11.10
N GLN A 165 3.36 -8.87 -9.82
CA GLN A 165 3.23 -7.91 -8.74
C GLN A 165 4.47 -7.01 -8.64
N ARG A 166 4.25 -5.70 -8.64
CA ARG A 166 5.30 -4.70 -8.55
C ARG A 166 5.24 -4.05 -7.18
N ARG A 167 6.32 -4.19 -6.39
CA ARG A 167 6.36 -3.82 -4.97
C ARG A 167 7.64 -3.05 -4.72
N PHE A 168 7.61 -1.73 -4.85
CA PHE A 168 8.82 -0.92 -4.78
C PHE A 168 8.85 -0.06 -3.52
N ALA A 169 10.07 0.21 -3.06
CA ALA A 169 10.34 1.25 -2.10
C ALA A 169 11.63 2.00 -2.47
N CYS A 170 11.68 3.31 -2.22
CA CYS A 170 12.94 4.04 -2.12
C CYS A 170 13.17 4.44 -0.67
N LEU A 171 14.43 4.49 -0.28
CA LEU A 171 14.86 4.85 1.07
C LEU A 171 14.84 6.37 1.22
N ALA A 172 14.40 6.86 2.39
CA ALA A 172 14.54 8.27 2.70
C ALA A 172 16.02 8.69 2.70
N PRO A 173 16.33 9.97 2.42
CA PRO A 173 17.71 10.43 2.30
C PRO A 173 18.58 10.06 3.50
N GLY A 174 19.71 9.40 3.24
CA GLY A 174 20.67 8.96 4.26
C GLY A 174 20.31 7.64 4.98
N LYS A 175 19.16 7.02 4.67
CA LYS A 175 18.83 5.67 5.16
C LYS A 175 19.50 4.60 4.29
N ARG A 176 19.85 3.47 4.92
CA ARG A 176 20.45 2.29 4.25
C ARG A 176 19.62 1.02 4.41
N SER A 177 18.56 1.07 5.20
CA SER A 177 17.72 -0.06 5.56
C SER A 177 16.34 0.43 6.00
N ILE A 178 15.33 -0.44 5.87
CA ILE A 178 13.95 -0.22 6.34
C ILE A 178 13.49 -1.41 7.18
N PRO A 179 13.96 -1.52 8.44
CA PRO A 179 13.83 -2.75 9.21
C PRO A 179 12.41 -3.15 9.55
N ARG A 180 11.48 -2.18 9.57
CA ARG A 180 10.06 -2.44 9.74
C ARG A 180 9.48 -3.29 8.61
N VAL A 181 9.95 -3.10 7.38
CA VAL A 181 9.42 -3.81 6.20
C VAL A 181 10.32 -4.98 5.80
N CYS A 182 11.64 -4.82 5.88
CA CYS A 182 12.62 -5.81 5.41
C CYS A 182 13.30 -6.62 6.53
N GLY A 183 13.10 -6.28 7.81
CA GLY A 183 13.88 -6.88 8.89
C GLY A 183 15.35 -6.44 8.85
N ASN A 184 16.28 -7.37 9.10
CA ASN A 184 17.70 -7.03 9.27
C ASN A 184 18.48 -6.85 7.96
N SER A 185 17.94 -7.25 6.81
CA SER A 185 18.62 -7.15 5.50
C SER A 185 17.63 -6.82 4.38
N LEU A 186 18.12 -6.22 3.30
CA LEU A 186 17.35 -5.99 2.08
C LEU A 186 17.33 -7.19 1.13
N ASP A 187 18.20 -8.20 1.34
CA ASP A 187 18.41 -9.31 0.38
C ASP A 187 17.18 -10.19 0.15
N ASP A 188 16.28 -10.31 1.13
CA ASP A 188 15.04 -11.08 1.05
C ASP A 188 13.83 -10.21 1.45
N CYS A 189 13.87 -8.93 1.05
CA CYS A 189 12.80 -8.02 1.37
C CYS A 189 11.51 -8.32 0.60
N VAL A 190 10.37 -8.01 1.21
CA VAL A 190 9.04 -8.10 0.57
C VAL A 190 8.81 -7.04 -0.50
N VAL A 191 9.66 -6.01 -0.55
CA VAL A 191 9.68 -4.94 -1.55
C VAL A 191 11.05 -4.86 -2.18
N ASP A 192 11.08 -4.52 -3.46
CA ASP A 192 12.28 -4.22 -4.21
C ASP A 192 12.71 -2.79 -3.85
N VAL A 193 13.84 -2.66 -3.13
CA VAL A 193 14.38 -1.35 -2.75
C VAL A 193 15.19 -0.78 -3.91
N VAL A 194 14.74 0.34 -4.46
CA VAL A 194 15.23 0.87 -5.74
C VAL A 194 16.27 1.99 -5.60
N GLY A 195 16.72 2.30 -4.37
CA GLY A 195 17.71 3.34 -4.09
C GLY A 195 17.17 4.47 -3.21
N ASP A 196 17.78 5.66 -3.31
CA ASP A 196 17.40 6.86 -2.57
C ASP A 196 16.20 7.56 -3.23
N CYS A 197 15.26 8.06 -2.45
CA CYS A 197 14.07 8.73 -2.98
C CYS A 197 14.35 10.00 -3.78
N ASN A 198 15.47 10.70 -3.52
CA ASN A 198 15.86 11.86 -4.32
C ASN A 198 16.20 11.47 -5.77
N ASP A 199 16.71 10.26 -5.96
CA ASP A 199 17.16 9.77 -7.26
C ASP A 199 15.98 9.29 -8.11
N VAL A 200 14.96 8.68 -7.50
CA VAL A 200 13.89 7.98 -8.23
C VAL A 200 12.52 8.65 -8.19
N CYS A 201 12.29 9.63 -7.31
CA CYS A 201 11.01 10.32 -7.17
C CYS A 201 11.12 11.84 -7.33
N ASP A 202 10.00 12.50 -7.61
CA ASP A 202 9.88 13.96 -7.57
C ASP A 202 9.61 14.43 -6.13
N GLY A 203 10.09 15.62 -5.77
CA GLY A 203 9.93 16.20 -4.43
C GLY A 203 11.25 16.34 -3.66
N PRO A 204 11.21 16.41 -2.32
CA PRO A 204 10.02 16.26 -1.47
C PRO A 204 9.05 17.45 -1.55
N ARG A 205 7.77 17.22 -1.24
CA ARG A 205 6.75 18.25 -1.01
C ARG A 205 6.97 18.95 0.34
N HIS A 206 6.15 19.98 0.61
CA HIS A 206 6.15 20.70 1.89
C HIS A 206 5.85 19.82 3.12
N ASP A 207 5.20 18.66 2.93
CA ASP A 207 4.92 17.68 3.97
C ASP A 207 6.00 16.58 4.08
N GLY A 208 7.05 16.68 3.26
CA GLY A 208 8.15 15.73 3.16
C GLY A 208 7.87 14.54 2.23
N SER A 209 6.67 14.41 1.67
CA SER A 209 6.33 13.28 0.80
C SER A 209 6.95 13.39 -0.60
N PHE A 210 7.33 12.24 -1.16
CA PHE A 210 7.81 12.11 -2.53
C PHE A 210 6.68 11.63 -3.45
N LEU A 211 6.70 12.11 -4.70
CA LEU A 211 5.70 11.83 -5.73
C LEU A 211 6.31 11.19 -6.96
N HIS A 212 5.46 10.63 -7.83
CA HIS A 212 5.82 10.41 -9.23
C HIS A 212 7.08 9.54 -9.43
N CYS A 213 7.25 8.53 -8.58
CA CYS A 213 8.41 7.66 -8.57
C CYS A 213 8.53 6.87 -9.87
N ARG A 214 9.74 6.76 -10.41
CA ARG A 214 9.98 6.21 -11.75
C ARG A 214 11.39 5.64 -11.91
N ASP A 215 11.54 4.83 -12.95
CA ASP A 215 12.85 4.46 -13.48
C ASP A 215 13.51 5.70 -14.07
N ARG A 216 14.34 6.38 -13.27
CA ARG A 216 15.27 7.36 -13.84
C ARG A 216 16.44 6.55 -14.37
N GLU A 217 16.80 6.74 -15.65
CA GLU A 217 18.02 6.16 -16.19
C GLU A 217 19.17 6.45 -15.20
N PRO A 218 19.90 5.42 -14.73
CA PRO A 218 20.90 5.63 -13.70
C PRO A 218 21.94 6.61 -14.23
N LEU A 219 22.24 7.66 -13.45
CA LEU A 219 23.28 8.64 -13.79
C LEU A 219 24.69 8.03 -13.90
N PHE A 220 24.84 6.75 -13.51
CA PHE A 220 26.08 5.99 -13.66
C PHE A 220 25.78 4.56 -14.13
N GLU A 221 26.45 4.16 -15.22
CA GLU A 221 26.45 2.80 -15.74
C GLU A 221 26.97 1.83 -14.68
N LEU A 222 26.08 1.09 -14.02
CA LEU A 222 26.47 -0.12 -13.31
C LEU A 222 26.89 -1.16 -14.36
N PRO A 223 28.08 -1.78 -14.24
CA PRO A 223 28.48 -2.85 -15.13
C PRO A 223 27.53 -4.02 -14.90
N CYS A 224 26.80 -4.40 -15.96
CA CYS A 224 25.63 -5.28 -15.96
C CYS A 224 24.34 -4.58 -15.50
N GLY A 225 23.82 -3.67 -16.33
CA GLY A 225 22.59 -2.91 -16.11
C GLY A 225 21.33 -3.78 -15.99
N THR A 226 21.07 -4.28 -14.79
CA THR A 226 19.77 -4.80 -14.41
C THR A 226 18.81 -3.62 -14.35
N ARG A 227 17.79 -3.59 -15.22
CA ARG A 227 16.70 -2.62 -15.07
C ARG A 227 16.02 -2.88 -13.72
N ILE A 228 16.03 -1.88 -12.86
CA ILE A 228 15.36 -1.93 -11.55
C ILE A 228 13.84 -1.92 -11.75
N PHE A 229 13.37 -1.26 -12.82
CA PHE A 229 11.97 -1.23 -13.19
C PHE A 229 11.67 -2.12 -14.41
N PRO A 230 10.51 -2.80 -14.43
CA PRO A 230 10.07 -3.53 -15.60
C PRO A 230 9.86 -2.59 -16.81
N PRO A 231 10.04 -3.07 -18.05
CA PRO A 231 9.72 -2.30 -19.25
C PRO A 231 8.30 -1.73 -19.20
N ARG A 232 8.12 -0.47 -19.66
CA ARG A 232 6.85 0.29 -19.67
C ARG A 232 6.35 0.73 -18.29
N THR A 233 7.23 0.79 -17.31
CA THR A 233 6.97 1.37 -15.98
C THR A 233 7.63 2.74 -15.89
N ASP A 234 7.21 3.66 -16.76
CA ASP A 234 7.84 4.97 -16.90
C ASP A 234 7.52 5.91 -15.74
N ARG A 235 6.41 5.68 -15.02
CA ARG A 235 6.04 6.48 -13.83
C ARG A 235 4.91 5.85 -13.01
N TYR A 236 5.11 5.73 -11.70
CA TYR A 236 4.04 5.54 -10.72
C TYR A 236 3.54 6.90 -10.28
N LYS A 237 2.25 7.19 -10.47
CA LYS A 237 1.68 8.48 -10.07
C LYS A 237 1.37 8.49 -8.58
N SER A 238 1.00 7.34 -8.04
CA SER A 238 0.62 7.19 -6.64
C SER A 238 1.79 6.64 -5.82
N SER A 239 2.14 7.35 -4.76
CA SER A 239 3.20 6.98 -3.82
C SER A 239 2.88 7.46 -2.41
N VAL A 240 3.30 6.69 -1.42
CA VAL A 240 3.09 6.98 0.00
C VAL A 240 4.44 7.04 0.71
N THR A 241 4.77 8.18 1.31
CA THR A 241 5.96 8.35 2.14
C THR A 241 5.59 8.15 3.61
N VAL A 242 6.38 7.33 4.31
CA VAL A 242 6.19 7.01 5.72
C VAL A 242 7.11 7.84 6.60
N PHE A 243 6.55 8.37 7.67
CA PHE A 243 7.27 9.03 8.75
C PHE A 243 7.01 8.33 10.10
N LEU A 244 8.05 8.24 10.91
CA LEU A 244 8.05 7.69 12.25
C LEU A 244 8.23 8.83 13.28
N GLU A 245 7.87 8.55 14.55
CA GLU A 245 8.21 9.41 15.70
C GLU A 245 9.71 9.35 16.01
#